data_AF-A0A7K2MGD2-F1
#
_entry.id   AF-A0A7K2MGD2-F1
#
_cell.length_a   1.000
_cell.length_b   1.000
_cell.length_c   1.000
_cell.angle_alpha   90.00
_cell.angle_beta   90.00
_cell.angle_gamma   90.00
#
_symmetry.space_group_name_H-M   'P 1'
#
loop_
_entity.id
_entity.type
_entity.pdbx_description
1 polymer ?
#
loop_
_entity_poly.entity_id
_entity_poly.type
_entity_poly.pdbx_seq_one_letter_code
_entity_poly.pdbx_strand_id
1 'polypeptide(L)'
;MSAARLASASAATAHQRQWFADLREEAADGGPLALVNADAPQEIFRAMGIPYVVNQWWSSIVTAKRRAQDYLGLLRERGYPDDSDQYSSIPLASAFDPDPANAPWGGLPRPTIVLAETTGDASRKIFDIWDTQPGVSFYPLESAA
;
A
#
# COMPACT_ATOMS: atom_id res chain seq x y z
N MET A 1 28.00 19.93 0.52
CA MET A 1 27.05 20.90 -0.04
C MET A 1 25.78 20.15 -0.43
N SER A 2 24.64 20.45 0.20
CA SER A 2 23.36 19.91 -0.27
C SER A 2 23.03 20.62 -1.58
N ALA A 3 22.99 19.89 -2.70
CA ALA A 3 22.47 20.44 -3.95
C ALA A 3 21.03 20.93 -3.70
N ALA A 4 20.71 22.14 -4.17
CA ALA A 4 19.35 22.64 -4.10
C ALA A 4 18.43 21.63 -4.81
N ARG A 5 17.29 21.29 -4.18
CA ARG A 5 16.35 20.31 -4.73
C ARG A 5 15.82 20.81 -6.07
N LEU A 6 15.81 19.94 -7.08
CA LEU A 6 15.26 20.28 -8.40
C LEU A 6 13.79 20.72 -8.28
N ALA A 7 13.40 21.72 -9.07
CA ALA A 7 12.02 22.20 -9.11
C ALA A 7 11.02 21.08 -9.46
N SER A 8 11.38 20.20 -10.40
CA SER A 8 10.58 19.03 -10.78
C SER A 8 10.36 18.06 -9.62
N ALA A 9 11.40 17.78 -8.82
CA ALA A 9 11.28 16.90 -7.65
C ALA A 9 10.37 17.51 -6.57
N SER A 10 10.43 18.83 -6.41
CA SER A 10 9.56 19.57 -5.48
C SER A 10 8.10 19.54 -5.93
N ALA A 11 7.86 19.79 -7.23
CA ALA A 11 6.52 19.73 -7.83
C ALA A 11 5.91 18.32 -7.76
N ALA A 12 6.69 17.29 -8.09
CA ALA A 12 6.24 15.89 -8.00
C ALA A 12 5.87 15.49 -6.57
N THR A 13 6.68 15.89 -5.58
CA THR A 13 6.39 15.62 -4.16
C THR A 13 5.12 16.33 -3.71
N ALA A 14 4.92 17.59 -4.13
CA ALA A 14 3.71 18.34 -3.79
C ALA A 14 2.47 17.68 -4.40
N HIS A 15 2.54 17.30 -5.68
CA HIS A 15 1.46 16.60 -6.36
C HIS A 15 1.10 15.27 -5.69
N GLN A 16 2.09 14.43 -5.37
CA GLN A 16 1.84 13.14 -4.69
C GLN A 16 1.17 13.31 -3.33
N ARG A 17 1.57 14.34 -2.56
CA ARG A 17 0.98 14.62 -1.25
C ARG A 17 -0.45 15.10 -1.35
N GLN A 18 -0.74 15.98 -2.31
CA GLN A 18 -2.10 16.44 -2.56
C GLN A 18 -2.98 15.26 -3.01
N TRP A 19 -2.54 14.53 -4.03
CA TRP A 19 -3.25 13.36 -4.55
C TRP A 19 -3.56 12.34 -3.44
N PHE A 20 -2.60 12.06 -2.56
CA PHE A 20 -2.82 11.11 -1.46
C PHE A 20 -3.75 11.68 -0.37
N ALA A 21 -3.76 12.99 -0.15
CA ALA A 21 -4.72 13.62 0.76
C ALA A 21 -6.14 13.48 0.21
N ASP A 22 -6.35 13.82 -1.07
CA ASP A 22 -7.64 13.71 -1.76
C ASP A 22 -8.13 12.25 -1.74
N LEU A 23 -7.23 11.29 -2.00
CA LEU A 23 -7.51 9.86 -1.93
C LEU A 23 -8.01 9.42 -0.56
N ARG A 24 -7.39 9.93 0.52
CA ARG A 24 -7.79 9.61 1.89
C ARG A 24 -9.19 10.15 2.20
N GLU A 25 -9.53 11.33 1.68
CA GLU A 25 -10.87 11.91 1.83
C GLU A 25 -11.92 11.07 1.08
N GLU A 26 -11.68 10.72 -0.17
CA GLU A 26 -12.59 9.88 -0.98
C GLU A 26 -12.82 8.49 -0.33
N ALA A 27 -11.76 7.86 0.18
CA ALA A 27 -11.87 6.58 0.87
C ALA A 27 -12.62 6.70 2.21
N ALA A 28 -12.47 7.81 2.93
CA ALA A 28 -13.21 8.07 4.17
C ALA A 28 -14.71 8.26 3.92
N ASP A 29 -15.08 8.80 2.76
CA ASP A 29 -16.46 8.94 2.29
C ASP A 29 -17.07 7.61 1.78
N GLY A 30 -16.32 6.51 1.87
CA GLY A 30 -16.76 5.17 1.47
C GLY A 30 -16.52 4.84 -0.01
N GLY A 31 -15.73 5.66 -0.71
CA GLY A 31 -15.30 5.39 -2.08
C GLY A 31 -14.41 4.13 -2.19
N PRO A 32 -14.40 3.46 -3.37
CA PRO A 32 -13.56 2.30 -3.58
C PRO A 32 -12.08 2.70 -3.64
N LEU A 33 -11.21 1.85 -3.11
CA LEU A 33 -9.76 1.99 -3.23
C LEU A 33 -9.14 0.64 -3.57
N ALA A 34 -8.31 0.61 -4.61
CA ALA A 34 -7.50 -0.56 -4.93
C ALA A 34 -6.08 -0.46 -4.35
N LEU A 35 -5.59 -1.53 -3.74
CA LEU A 35 -4.16 -1.73 -3.48
C LEU A 35 -3.64 -2.77 -4.47
N VAL A 36 -2.61 -2.41 -5.24
CA VAL A 36 -2.17 -3.22 -6.37
C VAL A 36 -0.66 -3.42 -6.39
N ASN A 37 -0.16 -4.53 -6.93
CA ASN A 37 1.28 -4.63 -7.22
C ASN A 37 1.70 -3.69 -8.37
N ALA A 38 2.99 -3.41 -8.47
CA ALA A 38 3.56 -2.50 -9.47
C ALA A 38 3.39 -2.98 -10.92
N ASP A 39 3.29 -4.30 -11.12
CA ASP A 39 3.09 -5.02 -12.37
C ASP A 39 1.62 -5.38 -12.65
N ALA A 40 0.72 -5.07 -11.72
CA ALA A 40 -0.71 -5.24 -11.93
C ALA A 40 -1.23 -4.36 -13.09
N PRO A 41 -2.30 -4.78 -13.79
CA PRO A 41 -2.93 -4.02 -14.88
C PRO A 41 -3.71 -2.80 -14.35
N GLN A 42 -2.99 -1.78 -13.91
CA GLN A 42 -3.50 -0.54 -13.30
C GLN A 42 -4.46 0.24 -14.22
N GLU A 43 -4.31 0.07 -15.54
CA GLU A 43 -5.14 0.69 -16.56
C GLU A 43 -6.63 0.32 -16.41
N ILE A 44 -6.93 -0.88 -15.88
CA ILE A 44 -8.32 -1.32 -15.61
C ILE A 44 -8.96 -0.40 -14.57
N PHE A 45 -8.28 -0.18 -13.44
CA PHE A 45 -8.77 0.69 -12.37
C PHE A 45 -8.90 2.14 -12.85
N ARG A 46 -7.93 2.62 -13.64
CA ARG A 46 -8.00 3.95 -14.26
C ARG A 46 -9.21 4.09 -15.19
N ALA A 47 -9.51 3.08 -16.01
CA ALA A 47 -10.66 3.08 -16.91
C ALA A 47 -11.99 3.05 -16.16
N MET A 48 -12.03 2.38 -15.00
CA MET A 48 -13.21 2.33 -14.12
C MET A 48 -13.37 3.57 -13.23
N GLY A 49 -12.41 4.49 -13.22
CA GLY A 49 -12.40 5.62 -12.30
C GLY A 49 -12.19 5.21 -10.83
N ILE A 50 -11.60 4.04 -10.59
CA ILE A 50 -11.27 3.57 -9.24
C ILE A 50 -9.84 4.01 -8.93
N PRO A 51 -9.60 4.78 -7.86
CA PRO A 51 -8.24 5.15 -7.50
C PRO A 51 -7.48 3.94 -6.94
N TYR A 52 -6.16 3.96 -7.10
CA TYR A 52 -5.30 2.87 -6.65
C TYR A 52 -3.99 3.34 -6.02
N VAL A 53 -3.50 2.56 -5.06
CA VAL A 53 -2.17 2.70 -4.48
C VAL A 53 -1.33 1.50 -4.90
N VAL A 54 -0.12 1.77 -5.39
CA VAL A 54 0.85 0.71 -5.66
C VAL A 54 1.49 0.26 -4.36
N ASN A 55 1.39 -1.03 -4.06
CA ASN A 55 1.85 -1.68 -2.84
C ASN A 55 3.34 -1.41 -2.56
N GLN A 56 4.19 -1.59 -3.57
CA GLN A 56 5.63 -1.34 -3.50
C GLN A 56 5.97 0.15 -3.33
N TRP A 57 5.18 1.03 -3.94
CA TRP A 57 5.32 2.47 -3.74
C TRP A 57 5.01 2.85 -2.30
N TRP A 58 3.93 2.31 -1.73
CA TRP A 58 3.60 2.55 -0.32
C TRP A 58 4.68 2.03 0.64
N SER A 59 5.17 0.81 0.40
CA SER A 59 6.30 0.26 1.17
C SER A 59 7.53 1.17 1.13
N SER A 60 7.80 1.79 -0.03
CA SER A 60 8.88 2.78 -0.18
C SER A 60 8.62 4.06 0.62
N ILE A 61 7.38 4.55 0.67
CA ILE A 61 7.00 5.71 1.49
C ILE A 61 7.21 5.41 2.98
N VAL A 62 6.74 4.25 3.46
CA VAL A 62 6.92 3.80 4.85
C VAL A 62 8.41 3.73 5.19
N THR A 63 9.21 3.11 4.33
CA THR A 63 10.65 2.95 4.52
C THR A 63 11.35 4.31 4.54
N ALA A 64 11.01 5.22 3.62
CA ALA A 64 11.56 6.58 3.58
C ALA A 64 11.21 7.40 4.83
N LYS A 65 10.10 7.06 5.52
CA LYS A 65 9.71 7.64 6.81
C LYS A 65 10.26 6.89 8.02
N ARG A 66 11.10 5.88 7.80
CA ARG A 66 11.74 5.05 8.84
C ARG A 66 10.74 4.33 9.75
N ARG A 67 9.56 3.98 9.21
CA ARG A 67 8.51 3.25 9.94
C ARG A 67 8.48 1.75 9.64
N ALA A 68 9.34 1.27 8.74
CA ALA A 68 9.33 -0.13 8.31
C ALA A 68 9.51 -1.13 9.46
N GLN A 69 10.48 -0.89 10.35
CA GLN A 69 10.75 -1.80 11.48
C GLN A 69 9.61 -1.81 12.50
N ASP A 70 8.97 -0.67 12.75
CA ASP A 70 7.80 -0.58 13.63
C ASP A 70 6.66 -1.45 13.09
N TYR A 71 6.38 -1.33 11.78
CA TYR A 71 5.32 -2.09 11.13
C TYR A 71 5.62 -3.58 11.06
N LEU A 72 6.85 -3.97 10.74
CA LEU A 72 7.27 -5.37 10.83
C LEU A 72 7.10 -5.93 12.26
N GLY A 73 7.31 -5.11 13.29
CA GLY A 73 6.98 -5.45 14.68
C GLY A 73 5.49 -5.79 14.89
N LEU A 74 4.57 -5.04 14.26
CA LEU A 74 3.12 -5.29 14.34
C LEU A 74 2.71 -6.64 13.72
N LEU A 75 3.44 -7.12 12.70
CA LEU A 75 3.24 -8.45 12.13
C LEU A 75 3.68 -9.53 13.12
N ARG A 76 4.88 -9.37 13.69
CA ARG A 76 5.44 -10.31 14.67
C ARG A 76 4.55 -10.44 15.89
N GLU A 77 3.99 -9.34 16.40
CA GLU A 77 3.02 -9.35 17.52
C GLU A 77 1.75 -10.14 17.22
N ARG A 78 1.37 -10.25 15.94
CA ARG A 78 0.23 -11.03 15.46
C ARG A 78 0.59 -12.48 15.10
N GLY A 79 1.85 -12.87 15.26
CA GLY A 79 2.36 -14.19 14.92
C GLY A 79 2.66 -14.40 13.44
N TYR A 80 2.72 -13.33 12.65
CA TYR A 80 3.15 -13.39 11.25
C TYR A 80 4.67 -13.22 11.13
N PRO A 81 5.32 -13.85 10.13
CA PRO A 81 6.73 -13.59 9.83
C PRO A 81 6.97 -12.12 9.47
N ASP A 82 8.09 -11.56 9.94
CA ASP A 82 8.52 -10.17 9.70
C ASP A 82 9.77 -10.06 8.80
N ASP A 83 10.27 -11.20 8.32
CA ASP A 83 11.43 -11.34 7.44
C ASP A 83 11.08 -11.73 5.99
N SER A 84 9.82 -12.14 5.75
CA SER A 84 9.34 -12.68 4.48
C SER A 84 8.68 -11.59 3.64
N ASP A 85 9.10 -11.48 2.37
CA ASP A 85 8.57 -10.55 1.36
C ASP A 85 8.18 -9.18 1.94
N GLN A 86 9.17 -8.47 2.49
CA GLN A 86 8.96 -7.23 3.24
C GLN A 86 8.28 -6.12 2.41
N TYR A 87 8.44 -6.15 1.08
CA TYR A 87 7.79 -5.19 0.20
C TYR A 87 6.27 -5.39 0.17
N SER A 88 5.80 -6.64 0.26
CA SER A 88 4.38 -6.98 0.37
C SER A 88 3.85 -6.92 1.80
N SER A 89 4.67 -7.26 2.79
CA SER A 89 4.23 -7.34 4.19
C SER A 89 4.12 -5.97 4.86
N ILE A 90 4.97 -4.99 4.51
CA ILE A 90 4.93 -3.64 5.09
C ILE A 90 3.57 -2.93 4.89
N PRO A 91 2.95 -2.92 3.69
CA PRO A 91 1.62 -2.35 3.50
C PRO A 91 0.55 -3.04 4.35
N LEU A 92 0.54 -4.37 4.41
CA LEU A 92 -0.36 -5.14 5.28
C LEU A 92 -0.16 -4.74 6.76
N ALA A 93 1.09 -4.68 7.19
CA ALA A 93 1.44 -4.27 8.54
C ALA A 93 1.00 -2.84 8.87
N SER A 94 1.09 -1.92 7.90
CA SER A 94 0.63 -0.54 8.09
C SER A 94 -0.88 -0.42 8.29
N ALA A 95 -1.66 -1.36 7.76
CA ALA A 95 -3.12 -1.43 8.00
C ALA A 95 -3.46 -1.85 9.43
N PHE A 96 -2.48 -2.38 10.17
CA PHE A 96 -2.59 -2.76 11.57
C PHE A 96 -2.12 -1.68 12.56
N ASP A 97 -1.62 -0.54 12.05
CA ASP A 97 -1.17 0.58 12.88
C ASP A 97 -2.37 1.19 13.64
N PRO A 98 -2.39 1.14 14.99
CA PRO A 98 -3.47 1.71 15.77
C PRO A 98 -3.42 3.25 15.83
N ASP A 99 -2.33 3.88 15.36
CA ASP A 99 -2.12 5.33 15.42
C ASP A 99 -1.87 5.94 14.02
N PRO A 100 -2.94 6.11 13.21
CA PRO A 100 -2.83 6.69 11.88
C PRO A 100 -2.38 8.15 11.87
N ALA A 101 -2.44 8.86 13.01
CA ALA A 101 -2.00 10.26 13.10
C ALA A 101 -0.48 10.39 12.93
N ASN A 102 0.27 9.39 13.35
CA ASN A 102 1.73 9.33 13.18
C ASN A 102 2.17 8.57 11.93
N ALA A 103 1.24 7.91 11.23
CA ALA A 103 1.54 7.16 10.02
C ALA A 103 2.01 8.07 8.87
N PRO A 104 2.87 7.56 7.96
CA PRO A 104 3.28 8.30 6.77
C PRO A 104 2.08 8.91 6.04
N TRP A 105 2.07 10.24 5.88
CA TRP A 105 1.00 10.96 5.16
C TRP A 105 -0.41 10.69 5.70
N GLY A 106 -0.55 10.33 6.98
CA GLY A 106 -1.83 10.04 7.62
C GLY A 106 -2.32 8.59 7.43
N GLY A 107 -1.44 7.70 6.95
CA GLY A 107 -1.71 6.27 6.81
C GLY A 107 -2.36 5.88 5.48
N LEU A 108 -2.18 4.61 5.11
CA LEU A 108 -2.85 3.99 3.98
C LEU A 108 -4.34 3.86 4.31
N PRO A 109 -5.27 4.46 3.52
CA PRO A 109 -6.68 4.14 3.68
C PRO A 109 -6.92 2.66 3.48
N ARG A 110 -7.93 2.12 4.16
CA ARG A 110 -8.30 0.73 3.95
C ARG A 110 -8.75 0.52 2.50
N PRO A 111 -8.09 -0.34 1.71
CA PRO A 111 -8.55 -0.66 0.37
C PRO A 111 -9.84 -1.49 0.44
N THR A 112 -10.70 -1.38 -0.56
CA THR A 112 -11.83 -2.29 -0.77
C THR A 112 -11.45 -3.43 -1.71
N ILE A 113 -10.43 -3.20 -2.55
CA ILE A 113 -9.94 -4.15 -3.55
C ILE A 113 -8.44 -4.33 -3.33
N VAL A 114 -7.97 -5.58 -3.31
CA VAL A 114 -6.55 -5.90 -3.42
C VAL A 114 -6.37 -6.74 -4.67
N LEU A 115 -5.48 -6.32 -5.57
CA LEU A 115 -5.14 -7.10 -6.76
C LEU A 115 -3.64 -7.30 -6.80
N ALA A 116 -3.22 -8.56 -6.68
CA ALA A 116 -1.82 -8.87 -6.53
C ALA A 116 -1.42 -10.13 -7.28
N GLU A 117 -0.21 -10.11 -7.83
CA GLU A 117 0.37 -11.28 -8.47
C GLU A 117 0.83 -12.29 -7.40
N THR A 118 0.59 -13.57 -7.64
CA THR A 118 0.89 -14.65 -6.69
C THR A 118 2.03 -15.54 -7.18
N THR A 119 3.11 -14.92 -7.66
CA THR A 119 4.30 -15.61 -8.19
C THR A 119 5.11 -16.37 -7.13
N GLY A 120 5.00 -15.99 -5.86
CA GLY A 120 5.67 -16.66 -4.74
C GLY A 120 4.72 -17.07 -3.62
N ASP A 121 5.03 -18.17 -2.93
CA ASP A 121 4.22 -18.72 -1.83
C ASP A 121 3.99 -17.69 -0.71
N ALA A 122 5.03 -16.93 -0.34
CA ALA A 122 4.93 -15.90 0.69
C ALA A 122 3.99 -14.77 0.28
N SER A 123 4.13 -14.27 -0.95
CA SER A 123 3.27 -13.21 -1.49
C SER A 123 1.82 -13.66 -1.52
N ARG A 124 1.54 -14.89 -1.98
CA ARG A 124 0.19 -15.46 -1.95
C ARG A 124 -0.42 -15.43 -0.54
N LYS A 125 0.33 -15.89 0.47
CA LYS A 125 -0.15 -15.92 1.85
C LYS A 125 -0.36 -14.53 2.43
N ILE A 126 0.50 -13.57 2.11
CA ILE A 126 0.34 -12.18 2.54
C ILE A 126 -0.97 -11.58 1.98
N PHE A 127 -1.25 -11.82 0.70
CA PHE A 127 -2.47 -11.31 0.07
C PHE A 127 -3.74 -12.07 0.46
N ASP A 128 -3.66 -13.35 0.81
CA ASP A 128 -4.79 -14.07 1.44
C ASP A 128 -5.18 -13.40 2.79
N ILE A 129 -4.23 -12.84 3.55
CA ILE A 129 -4.54 -12.13 4.82
C ILE A 129 -5.32 -10.85 4.55
N TRP A 130 -5.08 -10.16 3.43
CA TRP A 130 -5.86 -8.98 3.06
C TRP A 130 -7.35 -9.31 2.89
N ASP A 131 -7.69 -10.48 2.33
CA ASP A 131 -9.08 -10.93 2.16
C ASP A 131 -9.80 -11.20 3.50
N THR A 132 -9.03 -11.48 4.56
CA THR A 132 -9.59 -11.63 5.91
C THR A 132 -9.95 -10.29 6.57
N GLN A 133 -9.52 -9.16 5.99
CA GLN A 133 -9.80 -7.84 6.54
C GLN A 133 -11.23 -7.40 6.21
N PRO A 134 -11.97 -6.81 7.16
CA PRO A 134 -13.34 -6.37 6.92
C PRO A 134 -13.46 -5.40 5.74
N GLY A 135 -14.31 -5.74 4.77
CA GLY A 135 -14.62 -4.91 3.60
C GLY A 135 -13.61 -4.99 2.46
N VAL A 136 -12.65 -5.90 2.53
CA VAL A 136 -11.61 -6.08 1.51
C VAL A 136 -11.92 -7.33 0.68
N SER A 137 -11.71 -7.26 -0.63
CA SER A 137 -11.72 -8.43 -1.51
C SER A 137 -10.38 -8.56 -2.23
N PHE A 138 -9.76 -9.74 -2.12
CA PHE A 138 -8.52 -10.06 -2.81
C PHE A 138 -8.79 -10.78 -4.14
N TYR A 139 -8.24 -10.24 -5.23
CA TYR A 139 -8.22 -10.83 -6.56
C TYR A 139 -6.79 -11.29 -6.90
N PRO A 140 -6.47 -12.59 -6.78
CA PRO A 140 -5.17 -13.11 -7.19
C PRO A 140 -5.02 -13.02 -8.71
N LEU A 141 -3.89 -12.48 -9.14
CA LEU A 141 -3.47 -12.50 -10.54
C LEU A 141 -2.46 -13.64 -10.70
N GLU A 142 -2.89 -14.71 -11.36
CA GLU A 142 -2.05 -15.87 -11.66
C GLU A 142 -1.71 -15.90 -13.14
N SER A 143 -0.43 -16.16 -13.45
CA SER A 143 -0.02 -16.53 -14.81
C SER A 143 -0.83 -17.76 -15.24
N ALA A 144 -1.39 -17.72 -16.44
CA ALA A 144 -2.04 -18.88 -17.04
C ALA A 144 -1.05 -19.96 -17.53
N ALA A 145 0.25 -19.71 -17.41
CA ALA A 145 1.35 -20.51 -17.94
C ALA A 145 2.33 -20.94 -16.86
#